data_AF-Q21FQ2-F1
#
_entry.id   AF-Q21FQ2-F1
#
_cell.length_a   1.000
_cell.length_b   1.000
_cell.length_c   1.000
_cell.angle_alpha   90.00
_cell.angle_beta   90.00
_cell.angle_gamma   90.00
#
_symmetry.space_group_name_H-M   'P 1'
#
loop_
_entity.id
_entity.type
_entity.pdbx_description
1 polymer ?
#
loop_
_entity_poly.entity_id
_entity_poly.type
_entity_poly.pdbx_seq_one_letter_code
_entity_poly.pdbx_strand_id
1 'polypeptide(L)'
;MTDRSRLGSVCIPRKRRAYRAFRLFFNHNHRAATLASKKKALNFEESLQTLEKLVTDLEKGDLSLEDSLKTFEEGIALTRHCQTALQEAEQKVQLLTEQNGEISSQPFDSEG
;
A
#
# COMPACT_ATOMS: atom_id res chain seq x y z
N MET A 1 17.18 -28.51 -64.73
CA MET A 1 16.09 -29.39 -64.25
C MET A 1 16.51 -29.79 -62.85
N THR A 2 15.93 -29.43 -61.71
CA THR A 2 14.62 -29.00 -61.20
C THR A 2 14.89 -28.86 -59.68
N ASP A 3 14.28 -28.07 -58.83
CA ASP A 3 13.15 -27.17 -58.88
C ASP A 3 13.28 -26.24 -57.65
N ARG A 4 12.83 -25.01 -57.82
CA ARG A 4 12.75 -23.93 -56.84
C ARG A 4 11.32 -23.94 -56.34
N SER A 5 10.98 -24.59 -55.22
CA SER A 5 9.70 -24.36 -54.49
C SER A 5 9.51 -25.26 -53.27
N ARG A 6 9.63 -24.71 -52.06
CA ARG A 6 8.59 -24.81 -51.01
C ARG A 6 8.99 -23.97 -49.80
N LEU A 7 8.61 -22.69 -49.88
CA LEU A 7 8.44 -21.85 -48.70
C LEU A 7 7.35 -22.49 -47.83
N GLY A 8 7.74 -23.04 -46.69
CA GLY A 8 6.82 -23.43 -45.64
C GLY A 8 6.13 -22.18 -45.10
N SER A 9 4.85 -22.04 -45.42
CA SER A 9 3.96 -21.02 -44.89
C SER A 9 3.91 -21.10 -43.36
N VAL A 10 4.59 -20.17 -42.69
CA VAL A 10 4.31 -19.86 -41.29
C VAL A 10 2.97 -19.12 -41.27
N CYS A 11 1.89 -19.84 -41.02
CA CYS A 11 0.60 -19.24 -40.68
C CYS A 11 0.74 -18.54 -39.32
N ILE A 12 0.95 -17.22 -39.34
CA ILE A 12 0.83 -16.36 -38.15
C ILE A 12 -0.64 -15.92 -38.04
N PRO A 13 -1.46 -16.44 -37.11
CA PRO A 13 -2.79 -15.92 -36.90
C PRO A 13 -2.72 -14.57 -36.16
N ARG A 14 -2.97 -13.49 -36.91
CA ARG A 14 -3.42 -12.22 -36.34
C ARG A 14 -4.73 -12.44 -35.56
N LYS A 15 -4.72 -12.32 -34.23
CA LYS A 15 -5.85 -11.73 -33.47
C LYS A 15 -5.36 -10.91 -32.28
N ARG A 16 -5.05 -9.65 -32.57
CA ARG A 16 -4.98 -8.50 -31.64
C ARG A 16 -6.33 -8.21 -30.93
N ARG A 17 -7.00 -9.25 -30.42
CA ARG A 17 -8.28 -9.17 -29.69
C ARG A 17 -8.25 -9.84 -28.31
N ALA A 18 -7.12 -10.40 -27.87
CA ALA A 18 -6.99 -10.97 -26.53
C ALA A 18 -6.93 -9.91 -25.41
N TYR A 19 -6.42 -8.71 -25.71
CA TYR A 19 -6.20 -7.69 -24.68
C TYR A 19 -7.44 -6.89 -24.26
N ARG A 20 -8.59 -7.05 -24.95
CA ARG A 20 -9.85 -6.40 -24.52
C ARG A 20 -10.60 -7.22 -23.47
N ALA A 21 -10.40 -8.55 -23.44
CA ALA A 21 -10.92 -9.44 -22.40
C ALA A 21 -10.11 -9.35 -21.09
N PHE A 22 -8.83 -8.99 -21.17
CA PHE A 22 -7.97 -8.86 -19.99
C PHE A 22 -8.40 -7.72 -19.05
N ARG A 23 -9.05 -6.67 -19.58
CA ARG A 23 -9.50 -5.52 -18.78
C ARG A 23 -10.74 -5.79 -17.93
N LEU A 24 -11.53 -6.82 -18.25
CA LEU A 24 -12.74 -7.16 -17.51
C LEU A 24 -12.51 -8.25 -16.46
N PHE A 25 -11.40 -9.00 -16.54
CA PHE A 25 -11.01 -9.95 -15.48
C PHE A 25 -10.23 -9.28 -14.33
N PHE A 26 -9.55 -8.16 -14.60
CA PHE A 26 -8.80 -7.38 -13.59
C PHE A 26 -9.63 -6.28 -12.87
N ASN A 27 -10.94 -6.15 -13.11
CA ASN A 27 -11.68 -4.92 -12.75
C ASN A 27 -13.05 -5.14 -12.09
N HIS A 28 -13.12 -6.00 -11.07
CA HIS A 28 -14.21 -5.87 -10.08
C HIS A 28 -13.74 -6.05 -8.62
N ASN A 29 -12.88 -7.03 -8.33
CA ASN A 29 -12.35 -7.21 -6.96
C ASN A 29 -11.28 -6.20 -6.55
N HIS A 30 -10.55 -5.60 -7.50
CA HIS A 30 -9.51 -4.61 -7.19
C HIS A 30 -10.07 -3.25 -6.72
N ARG A 31 -11.31 -2.87 -7.10
CA ARG A 31 -11.89 -1.55 -6.75
C ARG A 31 -12.29 -1.44 -5.28
N ALA A 32 -12.80 -2.51 -4.69
CA ALA A 32 -13.15 -2.54 -3.26
C ALA A 32 -11.88 -2.52 -2.39
N ALA A 33 -10.85 -3.29 -2.78
CA ALA A 33 -9.58 -3.36 -2.06
C ALA A 33 -8.77 -2.04 -2.10
N THR A 34 -8.82 -1.28 -3.21
CA THR A 34 -8.12 0.02 -3.32
C THR A 34 -8.78 1.12 -2.50
N LEU A 35 -10.13 1.15 -2.44
CA LEU A 35 -10.86 2.12 -1.63
C LEU A 35 -10.68 1.88 -0.13
N ALA A 36 -10.70 0.63 0.33
CA ALA A 36 -10.45 0.29 1.73
C ALA A 36 -9.03 0.67 2.17
N SER A 37 -8.03 0.45 1.30
CA SER A 37 -6.65 0.86 1.55
C SER A 37 -6.50 2.38 1.61
N LYS A 38 -7.19 3.11 0.73
CA LYS A 38 -7.18 4.57 0.73
C LYS A 38 -7.83 5.15 1.99
N LYS A 39 -8.93 4.55 2.46
CA LYS A 39 -9.58 4.98 3.71
C LYS A 39 -8.68 4.77 4.93
N LYS A 40 -7.98 3.63 5.02
CA LYS A 40 -7.00 3.39 6.08
C LYS A 40 -5.83 4.38 6.04
N ALA A 41 -5.33 4.71 4.85
CA ALA A 41 -4.28 5.72 4.68
C ALA A 41 -4.75 7.12 5.13
N LEU A 42 -5.95 7.55 4.75
CA LEU A 42 -6.53 8.81 5.22
C LEU A 42 -6.69 8.83 6.74
N ASN A 43 -7.21 7.75 7.34
CA ASN A 43 -7.32 7.64 8.79
C ASN A 43 -5.95 7.73 9.50
N PHE A 44 -4.89 7.18 8.90
CA PHE A 44 -3.53 7.28 9.43
C PHE A 44 -3.01 8.72 9.37
N GLU A 45 -3.11 9.37 8.21
CA GLU A 45 -2.69 10.76 8.03
C GLU A 45 -3.44 11.72 8.98
N GLU A 46 -4.74 11.52 9.16
CA GLU A 46 -5.56 12.29 10.10
C GLU A 46 -5.13 12.06 11.56
N SER A 47 -4.85 10.81 11.94
CA SER A 47 -4.38 10.46 13.29
C SER A 47 -3.03 11.11 13.58
N LEU A 48 -2.12 11.09 12.61
CA LEU A 48 -0.79 11.68 12.71
C LEU A 48 -0.85 13.20 12.83
N GLN A 49 -1.67 13.86 12.00
CA GLN A 49 -1.91 15.30 12.12
C GLN A 49 -2.51 15.70 13.47
N THR A 50 -3.39 14.87 14.02
CA THR A 50 -3.97 15.11 15.34
C THR A 50 -2.90 14.98 16.41
N LEU A 51 -2.06 13.95 16.35
CA LEU A 51 -0.97 13.75 17.28
C LEU A 51 0.03 14.93 17.28
N GLU A 52 0.41 15.42 16.09
CA GLU A 52 1.28 16.61 15.95
C GLU A 52 0.70 17.84 16.63
N LYS A 53 -0.62 18.05 16.51
CA LYS A 53 -1.31 19.16 17.19
C LYS A 53 -1.28 19.00 18.71
N LEU A 54 -1.59 17.82 19.22
CA LEU A 54 -1.55 17.55 20.67
C LEU A 54 -0.16 17.78 21.25
N VAL A 55 0.90 17.34 20.55
CA VAL A 55 2.29 17.59 20.94
C VAL A 55 2.57 19.09 20.94
N THR A 56 2.18 19.80 19.89
CA THR A 56 2.35 21.26 19.79
C THR A 56 1.66 21.99 20.95
N ASP A 57 0.47 21.56 21.35
CA ASP A 57 -0.29 22.18 22.44
C ASP A 57 0.32 21.88 23.81
N LEU A 58 0.86 20.67 24.02
CA LEU A 58 1.65 20.34 25.22
C LEU A 58 2.95 21.16 25.30
N GLU A 59 3.63 21.37 24.17
CA GLU A 59 4.89 22.13 24.09
C GLU A 59 4.70 23.62 24.35
N LYS A 60 3.53 24.19 24.00
CA LYS A 60 3.20 25.59 24.32
C LYS A 60 3.09 25.85 25.82
N GLY A 61 2.63 24.86 26.59
CA GLY A 61 2.49 24.98 28.05
C GLY A 61 1.32 25.85 28.53
N ASP A 62 0.38 26.20 27.65
CA ASP A 62 -0.81 27.01 27.99
C ASP A 62 -1.99 26.18 28.56
N LEU A 63 -1.83 24.86 28.63
CA LEU A 63 -2.87 23.93 29.09
C LEU A 63 -2.91 23.86 30.63
N SER A 64 -4.11 23.70 31.17
CA SER A 64 -4.27 23.34 32.59
C SER A 64 -3.69 21.95 32.85
N LEU A 65 -3.44 21.60 34.12
CA LEU A 65 -2.96 20.26 34.48
C LEU A 65 -3.95 19.17 34.03
N GLU A 66 -5.25 19.39 34.19
CA GLU A 66 -6.28 18.43 33.79
C GLU A 66 -6.29 18.26 32.27
N ASP A 67 -6.22 19.36 31.52
CA ASP A 67 -6.20 19.31 30.06
C ASP A 67 -4.92 18.68 29.53
N SER A 68 -3.77 18.98 30.15
CA SER A 68 -2.48 18.35 29.80
C SER A 68 -2.52 16.83 29.95
N LEU A 69 -3.17 16.33 31.02
CA LEU A 69 -3.33 14.89 31.23
C LEU A 69 -4.24 14.27 30.17
N LYS A 70 -5.37 14.92 29.83
CA LYS A 70 -6.26 14.45 28.75
C LYS A 70 -5.55 14.42 27.40
N THR A 71 -4.87 15.50 27.03
CA THR A 71 -4.08 15.61 25.79
C THR A 71 -3.00 14.53 25.73
N PHE A 72 -2.35 14.22 26.85
CA PHE A 72 -1.38 13.14 26.94
C PHE A 72 -2.00 11.75 26.73
N GLU A 73 -3.12 11.45 27.38
CA GLU A 73 -3.85 10.19 27.20
C GLU A 73 -4.31 9.99 25.75
N GLU A 74 -4.84 11.04 25.12
CA GLU A 74 -5.21 11.05 23.70
C GLU A 74 -3.99 10.81 22.80
N GLY A 75 -2.85 11.46 23.09
CA GLY A 75 -1.60 11.26 22.36
C GLY A 75 -1.10 9.82 22.42
N ILE A 76 -1.20 9.17 23.59
CA ILE A 76 -0.86 7.74 23.75
C ILE A 76 -1.79 6.85 22.90
N ALA A 77 -3.08 7.13 22.90
CA ALA A 77 -4.06 6.38 22.10
C ALA A 77 -3.77 6.51 20.60
N LEU A 78 -3.53 7.73 20.11
CA LEU A 78 -3.19 7.99 18.71
C LEU A 78 -1.87 7.32 18.29
N THR A 79 -0.85 7.37 19.15
CA THR A 79 0.43 6.70 18.89
C THR A 79 0.25 5.21 18.68
N ARG A 80 -0.55 4.55 19.54
CA ARG A 80 -0.86 3.11 19.39
C ARG A 80 -1.61 2.84 18.10
N HIS A 81 -2.60 3.66 17.75
CA HIS A 81 -3.35 3.52 16.50
C HIS A 81 -2.42 3.61 15.27
N CYS A 82 -1.52 4.58 15.25
CA CYS A 82 -0.52 4.73 14.18
C CYS A 82 0.39 3.50 14.06
N GLN A 83 0.89 2.98 15.19
CA GLN A 83 1.72 1.78 15.21
C GLN A 83 0.98 0.56 14.65
N THR A 84 -0.27 0.34 15.06
CA THR A 84 -1.10 -0.75 14.54
C THR A 84 -1.33 -0.61 13.04
N ALA A 85 -1.62 0.61 12.55
CA ALA A 85 -1.82 0.85 11.13
C ALA A 85 -0.57 0.53 10.30
N LEU A 86 0.63 0.87 10.81
CA LEU A 86 1.90 0.54 10.17
C LEU A 86 2.16 -0.97 10.17
N GLN A 87 1.90 -1.66 11.27
CA GLN A 87 2.03 -3.12 11.36
C GLN A 87 1.10 -3.84 10.37
N GLU A 88 -0.16 -3.41 10.26
CA GLU A 88 -1.10 -3.96 9.28
C GLU A 88 -0.61 -3.73 7.83
N ALA A 89 -0.04 -2.56 7.56
CA ALA A 89 0.50 -2.24 6.24
C ALA A 89 1.71 -3.13 5.90
N GLU A 90 2.62 -3.32 6.85
CA GLU A 90 3.80 -4.18 6.72
C GLU A 90 3.39 -5.64 6.45
N GLN A 91 2.49 -6.19 7.26
CA GLN A 91 1.95 -7.54 7.07
C GLN A 91 1.32 -7.71 5.67
N LYS A 92 0.59 -6.70 5.20
CA LYS A 92 0.00 -6.73 3.87
C LYS A 92 1.06 -6.74 2.77
N VAL A 93 2.13 -5.96 2.92
CA VAL A 93 3.26 -5.97 1.96
C VAL A 93 3.95 -7.34 1.95
N GLN A 94 4.18 -7.92 3.13
CA GLN A 94 4.78 -9.25 3.26
C GLN A 94 3.95 -10.31 2.52
N LEU A 95 2.64 -10.38 2.78
CA LEU A 95 1.73 -11.33 2.12
C LEU A 95 1.70 -11.16 0.59
N LEU A 96 1.71 -9.92 0.10
CA LEU A 96 1.72 -9.65 -1.35
C LEU A 96 3.04 -10.07 -2.01
N THR A 97 4.15 -9.96 -1.28
CA THR A 97 5.48 -10.34 -1.77
C THR A 97 5.65 -11.86 -1.77
N GLU A 98 5.18 -12.54 -0.72
CA GLU A 98 5.16 -14.02 -0.62
C GLU A 98 4.31 -14.67 -1.73
N GLN A 99 3.18 -14.06 -2.10
CA GLN A 99 2.29 -14.59 -3.16
C GLN A 99 2.87 -14.47 -4.57
N ASN A 100 3.82 -13.55 -4.80
CA ASN A 100 4.44 -13.33 -6.11
C ASN A 100 5.76 -14.11 -6.32
N GLY A 101 6.17 -14.95 -5.37
CA GLY A 101 7.21 -15.97 -5.59
C GLY A 101 8.66 -15.50 -5.63
N GLU A 102 8.96 -14.24 -5.29
CA GLU A 102 10.35 -13.77 -5.21
C GLU A 102 10.51 -12.80 -4.03
N ILE A 103 11.14 -13.28 -2.95
CA ILE A 103 11.56 -12.45 -1.81
C ILE A 103 13.07 -12.33 -1.88
N SER A 104 13.55 -11.14 -2.21
CA SER A 104 14.89 -10.69 -1.82
C SER A 104 14.69 -9.51 -0.86
N SER A 105 14.44 -9.82 0.42
CA SER A 105 14.58 -8.84 1.49
C SER A 105 16.06 -8.77 1.84
N GLN A 106 16.72 -7.71 1.37
CA GLN A 106 18.01 -7.31 1.94
C GLN A 106 17.73 -6.64 3.29
N PRO A 107 18.50 -6.94 4.34
CA PRO A 107 18.46 -6.15 5.57
C PRO A 107 18.71 -4.68 5.21
N PHE A 108 17.92 -3.78 5.80
CA PHE A 108 18.16 -2.35 5.68
C PHE A 108 19.38 -2.00 6.54
N ASP A 109 20.55 -1.89 5.90
CA ASP A 109 21.76 -1.41 6.55
C ASP A 109 21.58 0.08 6.86
N SER A 110 21.14 0.35 8.10
CA SER A 110 21.24 1.66 8.74
C SER A 110 22.71 1.91 9.10
N GLU A 111 23.54 2.25 8.11
CA GLU A 111 24.82 2.89 8.42
C GLU A 111 24.53 4.30 8.96
N GLY A 112 24.96 4.52 10.21
CA GLY A 112 24.82 5.78 10.94
C GLY A 112 25.78 6.87 10.51
#